data_AF-A0A535FFF6-F1
#
_entry.id   AF-A0A535FFF6-F1
#
_cell.length_a   1.000
_cell.length_b   1.000
_cell.length_c   1.000
_cell.angle_alpha   90.00
_cell.angle_beta   90.00
_cell.angle_gamma   90.00
#
_symmetry.space_group_name_H-M   'P 1'
#
loop_
_entity.id
_entity.type
_entity.pdbx_description
1 polymer ?
#
loop_
_entity_poly.entity_id
_entity_poly.type
_entity_poly.pdbx_seq_one_letter_code
_entity_poly.pdbx_strand_id
1 'polypeptide(L)'
;MPMLREFPYDPGEEIPTQQAAAWGMQGSQQQPPAAWGMQGHQQQPPTAWGMQGSQQQPPTAWGMQGHQQQPPAAWGMQGSQQQPPVPPTPKQPGKLAHPLPFWALISSIALVVVFFIVLHLTGSDWAAGAANASLAALIIGIILVLVFGVRTRDGMSSSLNPTRRKQYLTSIICILVLFAYSGASQLLQPNLHVAQAHWLENRQNWQEAINEYTLGGEKAPEGEDLARTYTSWGLALHDAHLYNEAMGKFAIVISQFNNSTSTTIRQVSRAQQGDIRARIALGQQKMQAQDYASAVTVFDDVSRLSYCDVGCLAQINTLQATAYYNLGEASLQKQVYDAAVSAFDTVLTKFPNAPEAKQLHGDMAKALLGQGQQLRTTTCSSATPIYQRLAKEYNDTSDGKTAQTDLNAPQDVTGKFENRTPATKYTQIGLVQGLKNGISNAEEFNMWDNTSYKSDIQNDGKFVIKAVRQGSYGLIWYGQDSTTRYLEFIYNKNTTLPTYVAQVGPLCSIDVGTVSNLA
;
A
#
# COMPACT_ATOMS: atom_id res chain seq x y z
N MET A 1 19.86 -26.09 29.07
CA MET A 1 18.48 -26.62 28.98
C MET A 1 17.90 -26.67 30.39
N PRO A 2 16.90 -25.83 30.68
CA PRO A 2 15.86 -26.22 31.63
C PRO A 2 14.44 -26.08 31.05
N MET A 3 13.57 -26.87 31.66
CA MET A 3 12.23 -27.30 31.28
C MET A 3 11.20 -26.18 31.06
N LEU A 4 10.45 -26.31 29.97
CA LEU A 4 9.15 -25.68 29.75
C LEU A 4 8.15 -26.23 30.77
N ARG A 5 7.35 -25.35 31.38
CA ARG A 5 6.20 -25.74 32.21
C ARG A 5 5.09 -26.26 31.30
N GLU A 6 4.79 -27.56 31.42
CA GLU A 6 3.53 -28.14 30.97
C GLU A 6 2.39 -27.68 31.91
N PHE A 7 1.27 -27.27 31.32
CA PHE A 7 0.03 -27.00 32.03
C PHE A 7 -0.72 -28.31 32.28
N PRO A 8 -1.36 -28.52 33.45
CA PRO A 8 -2.16 -29.70 33.71
C PRO A 8 -3.50 -29.62 32.96
N TYR A 9 -3.78 -30.68 32.20
CA TYR A 9 -5.06 -30.97 31.56
C TYR A 9 -5.99 -31.59 32.61
N ASP A 10 -7.15 -30.98 32.84
CA ASP A 10 -8.22 -31.45 33.72
C ASP A 10 -9.33 -32.12 32.86
N PRO A 11 -9.60 -33.43 33.02
CA PRO A 11 -10.64 -34.11 32.25
C PRO A 11 -11.93 -34.20 33.08
N GLY A 12 -12.88 -33.31 32.84
CA GLY A 12 -14.20 -33.48 33.45
C GLY A 12 -15.15 -32.31 33.31
N GLU A 13 -15.68 -32.08 32.11
CA GLU A 13 -17.01 -31.48 31.97
C GLU A 13 -17.65 -31.90 30.65
N GLU A 14 -18.78 -32.62 30.75
CA GLU A 14 -19.61 -33.05 29.62
C GLU A 14 -20.25 -31.83 28.94
N ILE A 15 -19.95 -31.61 27.66
CA ILE A 15 -20.63 -30.63 26.80
C ILE A 15 -21.63 -31.37 25.90
N PRO A 16 -22.88 -30.89 25.77
CA PRO A 16 -23.87 -31.50 24.88
C PRO A 16 -23.47 -31.34 23.41
N THR A 17 -23.59 -32.43 22.67
CA THR A 17 -23.43 -32.51 21.21
C THR A 17 -24.30 -31.48 20.47
N GLN A 18 -23.66 -30.53 19.80
CA GLN A 18 -24.26 -29.75 18.71
C GLN A 18 -23.56 -30.07 17.39
N GLN A 19 -24.41 -30.37 16.41
CA GLN A 19 -24.11 -30.92 15.10
C GLN A 19 -23.20 -30.02 14.25
N ALA A 20 -22.20 -30.63 13.65
CA ALA A 20 -21.41 -30.06 12.57
C ALA A 20 -22.26 -29.91 11.30
N ALA A 21 -22.50 -28.68 10.87
CA ALA A 21 -23.04 -28.39 9.54
C ALA A 21 -21.88 -28.35 8.54
N ALA A 22 -21.70 -29.46 7.83
CA ALA A 22 -20.87 -29.55 6.64
C ALA A 22 -21.60 -28.86 5.47
N TRP A 23 -21.02 -27.79 4.93
CA TRP A 23 -21.51 -27.20 3.67
C TRP A 23 -20.92 -27.98 2.49
N GLY A 24 -21.67 -28.98 2.04
CA GLY A 24 -21.47 -29.63 0.75
C GLY A 24 -22.01 -28.76 -0.38
N MET A 25 -21.18 -28.55 -1.40
CA MET A 25 -21.62 -28.03 -2.70
C MET A 25 -22.36 -29.14 -3.45
N GLN A 26 -23.63 -28.90 -3.78
CA GLN A 26 -24.40 -29.77 -4.66
C GLN A 26 -25.17 -28.91 -5.66
N GLY A 27 -24.80 -29.06 -6.93
CA GLY A 27 -25.44 -28.37 -8.04
C GLY A 27 -26.81 -28.98 -8.36
N SER A 28 -27.69 -28.13 -8.88
CA SER A 28 -28.85 -28.57 -9.65
C SER A 28 -29.22 -27.52 -10.69
N GLN A 29 -29.08 -27.90 -11.96
CA GLN A 29 -29.82 -27.30 -13.06
C GLN A 29 -31.32 -27.55 -12.88
N GLN A 30 -32.16 -26.57 -13.19
CA GLN A 30 -33.45 -26.79 -13.86
C GLN A 30 -33.97 -25.48 -14.50
N GLN A 31 -34.48 -25.65 -15.72
CA GLN A 31 -35.00 -24.67 -16.67
C GLN A 31 -36.45 -24.21 -16.35
N PRO A 32 -37.06 -23.26 -17.12
CA PRO A 32 -37.99 -22.25 -16.60
C PRO A 32 -39.48 -22.57 -16.83
N PRO A 33 -40.40 -21.70 -16.38
CA PRO A 33 -41.70 -21.55 -17.01
C PRO A 33 -41.83 -20.21 -17.75
N ALA A 34 -42.59 -20.28 -18.83
CA ALA A 34 -42.96 -19.18 -19.70
C ALA A 34 -44.31 -18.54 -19.29
N ALA A 35 -44.39 -17.24 -19.57
CA ALA A 35 -45.47 -16.56 -20.28
C ALA A 35 -46.64 -15.86 -19.55
N TRP A 36 -46.90 -14.65 -20.08
CA TRP A 36 -48.10 -13.79 -20.13
C TRP A 36 -48.46 -12.87 -18.96
N GLY A 37 -48.42 -11.57 -19.28
CA GLY A 37 -49.10 -10.47 -18.57
C GLY A 37 -48.94 -9.15 -19.33
N MET A 38 -49.81 -8.91 -20.32
CA MET A 38 -49.97 -7.61 -21.01
C MET A 38 -50.85 -6.66 -20.19
N GLN A 39 -50.42 -5.40 -20.06
CA GLN A 39 -51.21 -4.15 -19.93
C GLN A 39 -50.17 -3.06 -19.60
N GLY A 40 -49.95 -1.98 -20.35
CA GLY A 40 -50.80 -1.16 -21.19
C GLY A 40 -50.45 0.29 -20.80
N HIS A 41 -50.23 1.18 -21.77
CA HIS A 41 -50.69 2.57 -21.82
C HIS A 41 -49.89 3.37 -22.86
N GLN A 42 -50.58 3.67 -23.96
CA GLN A 42 -50.28 4.75 -24.90
C GLN A 42 -50.36 6.11 -24.19
N GLN A 43 -49.38 6.99 -24.44
CA GLN A 43 -49.57 8.44 -24.44
C GLN A 43 -48.67 9.10 -25.51
N GLN A 44 -49.29 9.61 -26.56
CA GLN A 44 -49.00 10.93 -27.15
C GLN A 44 -50.16 11.86 -26.71
N PRO A 45 -50.19 13.20 -26.91
CA PRO A 45 -49.34 14.16 -27.66
C PRO A 45 -49.05 15.41 -26.75
N PRO A 46 -48.84 16.71 -27.16
CA PRO A 46 -48.84 17.34 -28.49
C PRO A 46 -47.69 18.34 -28.76
N THR A 47 -47.57 18.78 -30.01
CA THR A 47 -46.80 19.98 -30.38
C THR A 47 -47.56 20.77 -31.43
N ALA A 48 -48.15 21.92 -31.05
CA ALA A 48 -48.56 22.98 -31.96
C ALA A 48 -48.84 24.31 -31.22
N TRP A 49 -48.40 25.41 -31.86
CA TRP A 49 -48.65 26.87 -31.63
C TRP A 49 -47.90 27.54 -30.47
N GLY A 50 -47.24 28.71 -30.61
CA GLY A 50 -47.01 29.61 -31.75
C GLY A 50 -46.43 30.97 -31.30
N MET A 51 -45.88 31.73 -32.28
CA MET A 51 -45.66 33.20 -32.34
C MET A 51 -44.55 33.83 -31.45
N GLN A 52 -43.79 34.88 -31.80
CA GLN A 52 -43.78 35.89 -32.89
C GLN A 52 -42.41 36.64 -32.87
N GLY A 53 -41.72 36.87 -34.00
CA GLY A 53 -41.60 38.20 -34.67
C GLY A 53 -40.15 38.73 -34.56
N SER A 54 -39.46 39.31 -35.55
CA SER A 54 -39.83 40.12 -36.73
C SER A 54 -38.80 39.93 -37.88
N GLN A 55 -39.23 39.63 -39.10
CA GLN A 55 -39.41 40.51 -40.27
C GLN A 55 -38.15 41.08 -40.95
N GLN A 56 -37.91 40.66 -42.20
CA GLN A 56 -38.07 41.50 -43.40
C GLN A 56 -38.37 40.61 -44.62
N GLN A 57 -39.21 41.15 -45.52
CA GLN A 57 -39.98 40.50 -46.61
C GLN A 57 -39.92 41.48 -47.83
N PRO A 58 -40.56 41.23 -49.01
CA PRO A 58 -40.29 40.33 -50.15
C PRO A 58 -40.39 41.16 -51.47
N PRO A 59 -41.05 40.82 -52.62
CA PRO A 59 -41.44 39.55 -53.30
C PRO A 59 -40.99 39.52 -54.81
N THR A 60 -41.33 38.57 -55.69
CA THR A 60 -42.59 38.51 -56.46
C THR A 60 -42.59 37.29 -57.41
N ALA A 61 -43.80 36.82 -57.71
CA ALA A 61 -44.14 35.64 -58.48
C ALA A 61 -44.89 36.00 -59.80
N TRP A 62 -44.97 35.01 -60.71
CA TRP A 62 -45.97 34.74 -61.77
C TRP A 62 -46.23 35.71 -62.94
N GLY A 63 -46.28 35.12 -64.16
CA GLY A 63 -47.07 35.55 -65.34
C GLY A 63 -46.50 36.75 -66.09
N MET A 64 -46.62 36.97 -67.40
CA MET A 64 -47.49 36.51 -68.50
C MET A 64 -46.79 36.97 -69.82
N GLN A 65 -46.90 36.27 -70.96
CA GLN A 65 -47.74 36.66 -72.12
C GLN A 65 -47.36 38.06 -72.67
N GLY A 66 -46.83 38.31 -73.87
CA GLY A 66 -46.91 37.68 -75.17
C GLY A 66 -47.03 38.82 -76.18
N HIS A 67 -46.22 38.88 -77.23
CA HIS A 67 -46.54 39.69 -78.42
C HIS A 67 -46.12 38.98 -79.70
N GLN A 68 -47.13 38.79 -80.55
CA GLN A 68 -47.04 38.47 -81.96
C GLN A 68 -46.27 39.56 -82.71
N GLN A 69 -45.53 39.16 -83.76
CA GLN A 69 -45.58 39.80 -85.08
C GLN A 69 -44.94 38.87 -86.13
N GLN A 70 -45.69 38.62 -87.21
CA GLN A 70 -45.28 38.10 -88.52
C GLN A 70 -45.66 39.19 -89.56
N PRO A 71 -45.30 39.09 -90.86
CA PRO A 71 -44.02 38.79 -91.54
C PRO A 71 -43.70 39.94 -92.57
N PRO A 72 -42.71 39.91 -93.50
CA PRO A 72 -42.70 39.03 -94.70
C PRO A 72 -41.31 38.61 -95.29
N ALA A 73 -41.38 37.58 -96.14
CA ALA A 73 -40.72 37.35 -97.43
C ALA A 73 -39.18 37.37 -97.66
N ALA A 74 -38.69 36.16 -98.00
CA ALA A 74 -38.00 35.77 -99.24
C ALA A 74 -36.56 36.25 -99.59
N TRP A 75 -35.87 35.34 -100.31
CA TRP A 75 -34.52 35.37 -100.90
C TRP A 75 -33.41 35.10 -99.88
N GLY A 76 -32.55 34.10 -99.98
CA GLY A 76 -32.04 33.32 -101.11
C GLY A 76 -30.51 33.27 -100.96
N MET A 77 -29.92 32.08 -101.16
CA MET A 77 -28.47 31.77 -101.28
C MET A 77 -27.73 31.12 -100.09
N GLN A 78 -27.53 29.80 -100.24
CA GLN A 78 -26.22 29.17 -100.47
C GLN A 78 -25.17 29.12 -99.33
N GLY A 79 -25.07 27.94 -98.72
CA GLY A 79 -23.78 27.22 -98.62
C GLY A 79 -23.00 27.23 -97.30
N SER A 80 -23.31 26.29 -96.40
CA SER A 80 -22.34 25.33 -95.83
C SER A 80 -23.04 24.33 -94.90
N GLN A 81 -23.01 23.07 -95.29
CA GLN A 81 -23.54 21.94 -94.52
C GLN A 81 -22.60 21.60 -93.35
N GLN A 82 -23.11 21.56 -92.12
CA GLN A 82 -22.55 20.76 -91.03
C GLN A 82 -23.40 19.49 -90.88
N GLN A 83 -22.78 18.32 -91.07
CA GLN A 83 -23.40 17.01 -90.88
C GLN A 83 -23.80 16.76 -89.42
N PRO A 84 -24.90 16.04 -89.15
CA PRO A 84 -25.19 15.51 -87.83
C PRO A 84 -24.16 14.42 -87.44
N PRO A 85 -23.73 14.32 -86.17
CA PRO A 85 -22.84 13.25 -85.73
C PRO A 85 -23.51 11.89 -85.91
N VAL A 86 -22.80 10.97 -86.56
CA VAL A 86 -23.18 9.58 -86.74
C VAL A 86 -23.28 8.91 -85.35
N PRO A 87 -24.38 8.21 -85.02
CA PRO A 87 -24.47 7.48 -83.76
C PRO A 87 -23.37 6.40 -83.71
N PRO A 88 -22.58 6.30 -82.63
CA PRO A 88 -21.52 5.31 -82.53
C PRO A 88 -22.12 3.90 -82.60
N THR A 89 -21.60 3.07 -83.51
CA THR A 89 -21.94 1.65 -83.62
C THR A 89 -21.67 0.93 -82.30
N PRO A 90 -22.62 0.13 -81.77
CA PRO A 90 -22.45 -0.56 -80.49
C PRO A 90 -21.28 -1.54 -80.56
N LYS A 91 -20.29 -1.35 -79.70
CA LYS A 91 -19.11 -2.21 -79.59
C LYS A 91 -19.53 -3.62 -79.14
N GLN A 92 -19.13 -4.65 -79.89
CA GLN A 92 -19.38 -6.04 -79.51
C GLN A 92 -18.64 -6.37 -78.21
N PRO A 93 -19.25 -7.17 -77.29
CA PRO A 93 -18.61 -7.56 -76.05
C PRO A 93 -17.31 -8.34 -76.32
N GLY A 94 -16.22 -7.98 -75.66
CA GLY A 94 -14.96 -8.73 -75.74
C GLY A 94 -15.06 -10.10 -75.06
N LYS A 95 -14.04 -10.94 -75.28
CA LYS A 95 -14.01 -12.32 -74.73
C LYS A 95 -14.08 -12.35 -73.20
N LEU A 96 -13.63 -11.29 -72.51
CA LEU A 96 -13.67 -11.21 -71.04
C LEU A 96 -15.04 -10.79 -70.49
N ALA A 97 -15.97 -10.33 -71.35
CA ALA A 97 -17.33 -9.97 -70.95
C ALA A 97 -18.24 -11.19 -70.72
N HIS A 98 -17.82 -12.39 -71.14
CA HIS A 98 -18.62 -13.61 -70.99
C HIS A 98 -18.64 -14.06 -69.52
N PRO A 99 -19.80 -14.45 -68.96
CA PRO A 99 -19.87 -14.91 -67.58
C PRO A 99 -19.07 -16.20 -67.42
N LEU A 100 -18.44 -16.38 -66.26
CA LEU A 100 -17.91 -17.69 -65.89
C LEU A 100 -19.08 -18.68 -65.78
N PRO A 101 -18.88 -19.96 -66.11
CA PRO A 101 -19.91 -20.95 -65.92
C PRO A 101 -20.24 -21.07 -64.43
N PHE A 102 -21.52 -21.30 -64.10
CA PHE A 102 -22.05 -21.21 -62.74
C PHE A 102 -21.30 -22.08 -61.71
N TRP A 103 -20.84 -23.27 -62.11
CA TRP A 103 -20.06 -24.17 -61.26
C TRP A 103 -18.69 -23.60 -60.86
N ALA A 104 -18.03 -22.85 -61.76
CA ALA A 104 -16.76 -22.20 -61.46
C ALA A 104 -16.96 -21.04 -60.47
N LEU A 105 -18.08 -20.31 -60.59
CA LEU A 105 -18.45 -19.27 -59.63
C LEU A 105 -18.67 -19.85 -58.23
N ILE A 106 -19.50 -20.90 -58.10
CA ILE A 106 -19.75 -21.55 -56.81
C ILE A 106 -18.45 -22.08 -56.19
N SER A 107 -17.63 -22.76 -57.00
CA SER A 107 -16.35 -23.33 -56.52
C SER A 107 -15.40 -22.24 -56.02
N SER A 108 -15.35 -21.09 -56.72
CA SER A 108 -14.54 -19.95 -56.29
C SER A 108 -15.04 -19.33 -54.98
N ILE A 109 -16.36 -19.22 -54.79
CA ILE A 109 -16.95 -18.71 -53.54
C ILE A 109 -16.65 -19.68 -52.39
N ALA A 110 -16.84 -20.98 -52.60
CA ALA A 110 -16.55 -22.00 -51.59
C ALA A 110 -15.07 -21.96 -51.16
N LEU A 111 -14.15 -21.80 -52.12
CA LEU A 111 -12.72 -21.68 -51.83
C LEU A 111 -12.42 -20.42 -51.01
N VAL A 112 -12.99 -19.26 -51.36
CA VAL A 112 -12.83 -18.02 -50.59
C VAL A 112 -13.38 -18.15 -49.16
N VAL A 113 -14.52 -18.81 -48.99
CA VAL A 113 -15.09 -19.07 -47.66
C VAL A 113 -14.19 -19.99 -46.84
N VAL A 114 -13.73 -21.10 -47.41
CA VAL A 114 -12.78 -22.01 -46.74
C VAL A 114 -11.48 -21.29 -46.39
N PHE A 115 -10.97 -20.46 -47.29
CA PHE A 115 -9.78 -19.65 -47.05
C PHE A 115 -9.96 -18.70 -45.86
N PHE A 116 -11.11 -18.00 -45.76
CA PHE A 116 -11.39 -17.18 -44.57
C PHE A 116 -11.52 -18.02 -43.31
N ILE A 117 -12.18 -19.18 -43.34
CA ILE A 117 -12.25 -20.08 -42.18
C ILE A 117 -10.85 -20.47 -41.72
N VAL A 118 -9.98 -20.87 -42.65
CA VAL A 118 -8.58 -21.20 -42.33
C VAL A 118 -7.89 -20.00 -41.70
N LEU A 119 -8.02 -18.79 -42.26
CA LEU A 119 -7.40 -17.60 -41.68
C LEU A 119 -7.88 -17.28 -40.26
N HIS A 120 -9.16 -17.52 -39.92
CA HIS A 120 -9.62 -17.38 -38.53
C HIS A 120 -9.01 -18.43 -37.60
N LEU A 121 -8.84 -19.66 -38.08
CA LEU A 121 -8.34 -20.78 -37.28
C LEU A 121 -6.81 -20.82 -37.16
N THR A 122 -6.09 -20.22 -38.10
CA THR A 122 -4.61 -20.19 -38.12
C THR A 122 -4.03 -18.93 -37.48
N GLY A 123 -4.86 -17.99 -37.03
CA GLY A 123 -4.39 -16.87 -36.21
C GLY A 123 -3.76 -17.39 -34.91
N SER A 124 -2.81 -16.63 -34.35
CA SER A 124 -2.31 -16.86 -32.98
C SER A 124 -3.43 -16.86 -31.95
N ASP A 125 -4.49 -16.11 -32.28
CA ASP A 125 -5.66 -15.87 -31.48
C ASP A 125 -6.86 -15.49 -32.36
N TRP A 126 -8.04 -15.34 -31.76
CA TRP A 126 -9.29 -15.13 -32.51
C TRP A 126 -9.33 -13.77 -33.20
N ALA A 127 -8.76 -12.74 -32.56
CA ALA A 127 -8.77 -11.39 -33.10
C ALA A 127 -7.74 -11.22 -34.22
N ALA A 128 -6.56 -11.82 -34.11
CA ALA A 128 -5.56 -11.92 -35.16
C ALA A 128 -6.09 -12.70 -36.36
N GLY A 129 -6.81 -13.80 -36.11
CA GLY A 129 -7.49 -14.57 -37.16
C GLY A 129 -8.51 -13.71 -37.91
N ALA A 130 -9.35 -12.96 -37.19
CA ALA A 130 -10.31 -12.03 -37.78
C ALA A 130 -9.64 -10.87 -38.53
N ALA A 131 -8.55 -10.29 -38.00
CA ALA A 131 -7.80 -9.22 -38.64
C ALA A 131 -7.15 -9.69 -39.96
N ASN A 132 -6.55 -10.89 -39.96
CA ASN A 132 -6.00 -11.50 -41.16
C ASN A 132 -7.08 -11.79 -42.22
N ALA A 133 -8.22 -12.33 -41.80
CA ALA A 133 -9.35 -12.57 -42.69
C ALA A 133 -9.94 -11.27 -43.25
N SER A 134 -10.03 -10.22 -42.43
CA SER A 134 -10.44 -8.88 -42.86
C SER A 134 -9.49 -8.28 -43.89
N LEU A 135 -8.18 -8.32 -43.64
CA LEU A 135 -7.18 -7.80 -44.56
C LEU A 135 -7.22 -8.56 -45.90
N ALA A 136 -7.34 -9.89 -45.84
CA ALA A 136 -7.51 -10.70 -47.03
C ALA A 136 -8.79 -10.35 -47.80
N ALA A 137 -9.92 -10.15 -47.11
CA ALA A 137 -11.17 -9.74 -47.73
C ALA A 137 -11.08 -8.37 -48.40
N LEU A 138 -10.38 -7.42 -47.79
CA LEU A 138 -10.11 -6.10 -48.36
C LEU A 138 -9.29 -6.21 -49.65
N ILE A 139 -8.20 -6.99 -49.62
CA ILE A 139 -7.32 -7.20 -50.78
C ILE A 139 -8.10 -7.86 -51.93
N ILE A 140 -8.86 -8.92 -51.64
CA ILE A 140 -9.71 -9.60 -52.64
C ILE A 140 -10.75 -8.63 -53.19
N GLY A 141 -11.37 -7.81 -52.34
CA GLY A 141 -12.33 -6.79 -52.75
C GLY A 141 -11.73 -5.77 -53.73
N ILE A 142 -10.52 -5.26 -53.43
CA ILE A 142 -9.79 -4.33 -54.31
C ILE A 142 -9.47 -4.99 -55.66
N ILE A 143 -8.99 -6.23 -55.65
CA ILE A 143 -8.71 -7.00 -56.89
C ILE A 143 -10.00 -7.14 -57.71
N LEU A 144 -11.14 -7.47 -57.08
CA LEU A 144 -12.42 -7.60 -57.77
C LEU A 144 -12.92 -6.28 -58.35
N VAL A 145 -12.67 -5.14 -57.69
CA VAL A 145 -12.95 -3.80 -58.26
C VAL A 145 -12.14 -3.55 -59.52
N LEU A 146 -10.84 -3.87 -59.50
CA LEU A 146 -9.97 -3.73 -60.68
C LEU A 146 -10.44 -4.62 -61.84
N VAL A 147 -10.73 -5.90 -61.55
CA VAL A 147 -11.27 -6.85 -62.54
C VAL A 147 -12.61 -6.36 -63.09
N PHE A 148 -13.51 -5.90 -62.24
CA PHE A 148 -14.80 -5.35 -62.64
C PHE A 148 -14.64 -4.12 -63.55
N GLY A 149 -13.68 -3.23 -63.27
CA GLY A 149 -13.35 -2.08 -64.10
C GLY A 149 -12.81 -2.48 -65.49
N VAL A 150 -11.89 -3.44 -65.54
CA VAL A 150 -11.36 -3.99 -66.81
C VAL A 150 -12.47 -4.63 -67.63
N ARG A 151 -13.33 -5.46 -67.02
CA ARG A 151 -14.44 -6.11 -67.71
C ARG A 151 -15.51 -5.13 -68.17
N THR A 152 -15.77 -4.07 -67.40
CA THR A 152 -16.64 -2.96 -67.80
C THR A 152 -16.13 -2.27 -69.07
N ARG A 153 -14.81 -2.04 -69.17
CA ARG A 153 -14.16 -1.48 -70.37
C ARG A 153 -14.16 -2.45 -71.56
N ASP A 154 -14.07 -3.75 -71.32
CA ASP A 154 -14.09 -4.80 -72.36
C ASP A 154 -15.51 -5.17 -72.85
N GLY A 155 -16.51 -4.35 -72.52
CA GLY A 155 -17.86 -4.49 -73.10
C GLY A 155 -18.85 -5.24 -72.23
N MET A 156 -18.57 -5.48 -70.94
CA MET A 156 -19.62 -5.87 -69.98
C MET A 156 -20.75 -4.83 -69.94
N SER A 157 -20.44 -3.54 -70.13
CA SER A 157 -21.40 -2.43 -70.22
C SER A 157 -22.22 -2.39 -71.52
N SER A 158 -21.81 -3.12 -72.56
CA SER A 158 -22.44 -3.10 -73.88
C SER A 158 -23.92 -3.46 -73.80
N SER A 159 -24.77 -2.71 -74.51
CA SER A 159 -26.21 -3.01 -74.62
C SER A 159 -26.49 -4.36 -75.29
N LEU A 160 -25.50 -4.92 -76.00
CA LEU A 160 -25.58 -6.21 -76.68
C LEU A 160 -25.32 -7.41 -75.74
N ASN A 161 -24.93 -7.20 -74.48
CA ASN A 161 -24.73 -8.28 -73.51
C ASN A 161 -26.06 -8.62 -72.80
N PRO A 162 -26.72 -9.76 -73.09
CA PRO A 162 -28.00 -10.12 -72.50
C PRO A 162 -27.93 -10.40 -70.99
N THR A 163 -26.72 -10.67 -70.47
CA THR A 163 -26.49 -10.95 -69.05
C THR A 163 -25.98 -9.76 -68.26
N ARG A 164 -25.85 -8.57 -68.90
CA ARG A 164 -25.26 -7.36 -68.30
C ARG A 164 -25.79 -7.09 -66.89
N ARG A 165 -27.11 -6.96 -66.72
CA ARG A 165 -27.71 -6.62 -65.42
C ARG A 165 -27.35 -7.61 -64.33
N LYS A 166 -27.34 -8.91 -64.64
CA LYS A 166 -26.97 -9.97 -63.68
C LYS A 166 -25.49 -9.89 -63.30
N GLN A 167 -24.59 -9.74 -64.29
CA GLN A 167 -23.16 -9.64 -64.04
C GLN A 167 -22.77 -8.40 -63.22
N TYR A 168 -23.39 -7.25 -63.51
CA TYR A 168 -23.21 -6.02 -62.73
C TYR A 168 -23.67 -6.21 -61.30
N LEU A 169 -24.90 -6.69 -61.12
CA LEU A 169 -25.48 -6.85 -59.79
C LEU A 169 -24.68 -7.84 -58.95
N THR A 170 -24.32 -9.01 -59.49
CA THR A 170 -23.53 -10.02 -58.77
C THR A 170 -22.14 -9.49 -58.42
N SER A 171 -21.43 -8.81 -59.35
CA SER A 171 -20.09 -8.29 -59.07
C SER A 171 -20.11 -7.19 -58.01
N ILE A 172 -21.06 -6.26 -58.10
CA ILE A 172 -21.25 -5.18 -57.12
C ILE A 172 -21.59 -5.79 -55.76
N ILE A 173 -22.50 -6.76 -55.69
CA ILE A 173 -22.86 -7.43 -54.43
C ILE A 173 -21.64 -8.13 -53.82
N CYS A 174 -20.87 -8.91 -54.58
CA CYS A 174 -19.69 -9.61 -54.05
C CYS A 174 -18.64 -8.61 -53.51
N ILE A 175 -18.40 -7.52 -54.23
CA ILE A 175 -17.49 -6.45 -53.80
C ILE A 175 -18.01 -5.81 -52.50
N LEU A 176 -19.30 -5.44 -52.47
CA LEU A 176 -19.92 -4.84 -51.28
C LEU A 176 -19.89 -5.78 -50.08
N VAL A 177 -20.14 -7.08 -50.28
CA VAL A 177 -20.08 -8.08 -49.19
C VAL A 177 -18.66 -8.18 -48.63
N LEU A 178 -17.62 -8.19 -49.46
CA LEU A 178 -16.24 -8.26 -48.98
C LEU A 178 -15.80 -7.00 -48.23
N PHE A 179 -16.16 -5.82 -48.74
CA PHE A 179 -15.89 -4.56 -48.02
C PHE A 179 -16.72 -4.44 -46.74
N ALA A 180 -17.99 -4.86 -46.76
CA ALA A 180 -18.85 -4.88 -45.57
C ALA A 180 -18.33 -5.87 -44.53
N TYR A 181 -17.88 -7.06 -44.94
CA TYR A 181 -17.27 -8.05 -44.07
C TYR A 181 -15.95 -7.52 -43.47
N SER A 182 -15.06 -6.96 -44.29
CA SER A 182 -13.83 -6.35 -43.79
C SER A 182 -14.12 -5.20 -42.81
N GLY A 183 -15.06 -4.32 -43.14
CA GLY A 183 -15.45 -3.22 -42.26
C GLY A 183 -16.04 -3.72 -40.93
N ALA A 184 -16.96 -4.68 -40.99
CA ALA A 184 -17.58 -5.28 -39.80
C ALA A 184 -16.55 -6.01 -38.93
N SER A 185 -15.62 -6.75 -39.53
CA SER A 185 -14.57 -7.46 -38.78
C SER A 185 -13.63 -6.51 -38.05
N GLN A 186 -13.25 -5.38 -38.67
CA GLN A 186 -12.45 -4.35 -37.99
C GLN A 186 -13.23 -3.69 -36.84
N LEU A 187 -14.52 -3.44 -37.03
CA LEU A 187 -15.39 -2.88 -35.99
C LEU A 187 -15.62 -3.85 -34.81
N LEU A 188 -15.57 -5.16 -35.05
CA LEU A 188 -15.75 -6.19 -34.02
C LEU A 188 -14.45 -6.62 -33.34
N GLN A 189 -13.28 -6.24 -33.87
CA GLN A 189 -11.98 -6.66 -33.33
C GLN A 189 -11.82 -6.35 -31.83
N PRO A 190 -12.19 -5.16 -31.31
CA PRO A 190 -12.11 -4.90 -29.87
C PRO A 190 -12.94 -5.88 -29.02
N ASN A 191 -14.15 -6.23 -29.48
CA ASN A 191 -15.03 -7.17 -28.77
C ASN A 191 -14.48 -8.61 -28.77
N LEU A 192 -13.76 -9.01 -29.83
CA LEU A 192 -13.11 -10.32 -29.89
C LEU A 192 -11.95 -10.42 -28.89
N HIS A 193 -11.14 -9.37 -28.79
CA HIS A 193 -10.08 -9.28 -27.79
C HIS A 193 -10.65 -9.35 -26.36
N VAL A 194 -11.72 -8.61 -26.06
CA VAL A 194 -12.42 -8.68 -24.75
C VAL A 194 -12.97 -10.08 -24.46
N ALA A 195 -13.60 -10.73 -25.44
CA ALA A 195 -14.12 -12.09 -25.27
C ALA A 195 -13.02 -13.12 -24.97
N GLN A 196 -11.89 -13.01 -25.67
CA GLN A 196 -10.73 -13.86 -25.42
C GLN A 196 -10.08 -13.56 -24.06
N ALA A 197 -10.00 -12.28 -23.69
CA ALA A 197 -9.49 -11.85 -22.40
C ALA A 197 -10.28 -12.48 -21.25
N HIS A 198 -11.62 -12.51 -21.33
CA HIS A 198 -12.46 -13.21 -20.34
C HIS A 198 -12.17 -14.72 -20.27
N TRP A 199 -11.94 -15.36 -21.42
CA TRP A 199 -11.59 -16.79 -21.44
C TRP A 199 -10.24 -17.05 -20.77
N LEU A 200 -9.24 -16.18 -21.00
CA LEU A 200 -7.93 -16.24 -20.35
C LEU A 200 -8.02 -15.94 -18.85
N GLU A 201 -8.81 -14.93 -18.44
CA GLU A 201 -9.08 -14.56 -17.05
C GLU A 201 -9.66 -15.75 -16.28
N ASN A 202 -10.65 -16.45 -16.85
CA ASN A 202 -11.25 -17.65 -16.25
C ASN A 202 -10.26 -18.82 -16.08
N ARG A 203 -9.20 -18.86 -16.89
CA ARG A 203 -8.11 -19.85 -16.76
C ARG A 203 -6.96 -19.36 -15.89
N GLN A 204 -7.11 -18.21 -15.23
CA GLN A 204 -6.09 -17.56 -14.42
C GLN A 204 -4.83 -17.20 -15.22
N ASN A 205 -4.94 -17.06 -16.54
CA ASN A 205 -3.84 -16.59 -17.37
C ASN A 205 -3.82 -15.06 -17.39
N TRP A 206 -3.50 -14.49 -16.23
CA TRP A 206 -3.78 -13.08 -15.91
C TRP A 206 -3.06 -12.09 -16.82
N GLN A 207 -1.78 -12.35 -17.14
CA GLN A 207 -0.97 -11.42 -17.92
C GLN A 207 -1.47 -11.33 -19.37
N GLU A 208 -1.78 -12.47 -19.97
CA GLU A 208 -2.33 -12.55 -21.32
C GLU A 208 -3.74 -11.96 -21.36
N ALA A 209 -4.58 -12.20 -20.35
CA ALA A 209 -5.88 -11.55 -20.24
C ALA A 209 -5.75 -10.02 -20.21
N ILE A 210 -4.81 -9.46 -19.44
CA ILE A 210 -4.53 -8.02 -19.40
C ILE A 210 -4.09 -7.50 -20.78
N ASN A 211 -3.22 -8.23 -21.47
CA ASN A 211 -2.77 -7.86 -22.81
C ASN A 211 -3.96 -7.81 -23.78
N GLU A 212 -4.83 -8.83 -23.74
CA GLU A 212 -6.03 -8.89 -24.59
C GLU A 212 -7.03 -7.77 -24.27
N TYR A 213 -7.34 -7.49 -22.99
CA TYR A 213 -8.20 -6.35 -22.67
C TYR A 213 -7.62 -5.02 -23.15
N THR A 214 -6.29 -4.85 -23.06
CA THR A 214 -5.60 -3.65 -23.56
C THR A 214 -5.73 -3.53 -25.08
N LEU A 215 -5.60 -4.64 -25.82
CA LEU A 215 -5.86 -4.69 -27.28
C LEU A 215 -7.35 -4.45 -27.61
N GLY A 216 -8.25 -4.84 -26.71
CA GLY A 216 -9.67 -4.50 -26.73
C GLY A 216 -9.96 -3.02 -26.50
N GLY A 217 -8.94 -2.21 -26.21
CA GLY A 217 -9.04 -0.77 -26.03
C GLY A 217 -9.27 -0.32 -24.59
N GLU A 218 -9.33 -1.24 -23.63
CA GLU A 218 -9.39 -0.86 -22.22
C GLU A 218 -8.05 -0.26 -21.75
N LYS A 219 -8.15 0.75 -20.88
CA LYS A 219 -6.99 1.41 -20.28
C LYS A 219 -7.37 2.08 -18.97
N ALA A 220 -6.38 2.30 -18.11
CA ALA A 220 -6.55 3.16 -16.96
C ALA A 220 -6.94 4.60 -17.39
N PRO A 221 -7.80 5.29 -16.62
CA PRO A 221 -8.38 4.85 -15.34
C PRO A 221 -9.76 4.17 -15.48
N GLU A 222 -10.27 3.93 -16.70
CA GLU A 222 -11.68 3.57 -16.95
C GLU A 222 -11.91 2.08 -17.25
N GLY A 223 -10.86 1.30 -17.57
CA GLY A 223 -10.96 -0.13 -17.88
C GLY A 223 -11.37 -0.97 -16.68
N GLU A 224 -12.66 -1.30 -16.58
CA GLU A 224 -13.21 -2.12 -15.48
C GLU A 224 -12.67 -3.55 -15.52
N ASP A 225 -12.56 -4.15 -16.71
CA ASP A 225 -12.06 -5.51 -16.85
C ASP A 225 -10.56 -5.60 -16.50
N LEU A 226 -9.75 -4.61 -16.88
CA LEU A 226 -8.35 -4.50 -16.44
C LEU A 226 -8.28 -4.44 -14.91
N ALA A 227 -9.02 -3.51 -14.29
CA ALA A 227 -9.01 -3.33 -12.84
C ALA A 227 -9.45 -4.60 -12.11
N ARG A 228 -10.49 -5.28 -12.63
CA ARG A 228 -10.97 -6.57 -12.10
C ARG A 228 -9.91 -7.66 -12.25
N THR A 229 -9.24 -7.75 -13.40
CA THR A 229 -8.23 -8.78 -13.67
C THR A 229 -7.03 -8.63 -12.74
N TYR A 230 -6.51 -7.40 -12.57
CA TYR A 230 -5.45 -7.13 -11.59
C TYR A 230 -5.87 -7.45 -10.15
N THR A 231 -7.10 -7.08 -9.77
CA THR A 231 -7.63 -7.39 -8.43
C THR A 231 -7.73 -8.90 -8.21
N SER A 232 -8.24 -9.64 -9.19
CA SER A 232 -8.41 -11.10 -9.12
C SER A 232 -7.05 -11.82 -9.10
N TRP A 233 -6.08 -11.34 -9.86
CA TRP A 233 -4.69 -11.82 -9.79
C TRP A 233 -4.09 -11.60 -8.40
N GLY A 234 -4.26 -10.40 -7.83
CA GLY A 234 -3.82 -10.10 -6.46
C GLY A 234 -4.44 -11.04 -5.43
N LEU A 235 -5.74 -11.34 -5.53
CA LEU A 235 -6.42 -12.29 -4.66
C LEU A 235 -5.89 -13.72 -4.82
N ALA A 236 -5.66 -14.17 -6.05
CA ALA A 236 -5.07 -15.50 -6.29
C ALA A 236 -3.64 -15.61 -5.72
N LEU A 237 -2.84 -14.56 -5.82
CA LEU A 237 -1.50 -14.50 -5.21
C LEU A 237 -1.58 -14.51 -3.68
N HIS A 238 -2.54 -13.78 -3.10
CA HIS A 238 -2.81 -13.81 -1.66
C HIS A 238 -3.11 -15.23 -1.18
N ASP A 239 -4.00 -15.95 -1.89
CA ASP A 239 -4.39 -17.31 -1.53
C ASP A 239 -3.22 -18.31 -1.70
N ALA A 240 -2.26 -17.99 -2.56
CA ALA A 240 -1.00 -18.72 -2.70
C ALA A 240 0.09 -18.29 -1.69
N HIS A 241 -0.24 -17.43 -0.71
CA HIS A 241 0.69 -16.85 0.27
C HIS A 241 1.84 -16.02 -0.33
N LEU A 242 1.69 -15.57 -1.59
CA LEU A 242 2.62 -14.67 -2.28
C LEU A 242 2.23 -13.21 -2.01
N TYR A 243 2.30 -12.81 -0.73
CA TYR A 243 1.73 -11.55 -0.26
C TYR A 243 2.36 -10.31 -0.88
N ASN A 244 3.68 -10.32 -1.13
CA ASN A 244 4.37 -9.18 -1.72
C ASN A 244 3.95 -8.94 -3.17
N GLU A 245 3.86 -10.02 -3.94
CA GLU A 245 3.38 -10.01 -5.32
C GLU A 245 1.90 -9.58 -5.37
N ALA A 246 1.08 -10.08 -4.44
CA ALA A 246 -0.33 -9.69 -4.31
C ALA A 246 -0.50 -8.18 -4.07
N MET A 247 0.22 -7.62 -3.09
CA MET A 247 0.24 -6.17 -2.81
C MET A 247 0.66 -5.37 -4.04
N GLY A 248 1.64 -5.87 -4.81
CA GLY A 248 2.05 -5.25 -6.09
C GLY A 248 0.90 -5.14 -7.09
N LYS A 249 0.03 -6.17 -7.19
CA LYS A 249 -1.15 -6.13 -8.08
C LYS A 249 -2.25 -5.21 -7.54
N PHE A 250 -2.52 -5.21 -6.24
CA PHE A 250 -3.48 -4.28 -5.64
C PHE A 250 -3.03 -2.82 -5.79
N ALA A 251 -1.75 -2.54 -5.61
CA ALA A 251 -1.18 -1.21 -5.77
C ALA A 251 -1.40 -0.63 -7.18
N ILE A 252 -1.35 -1.46 -8.24
CA ILE A 252 -1.67 -1.03 -9.61
C ILE A 252 -3.11 -0.51 -9.68
N VAL A 253 -4.07 -1.26 -9.14
CA VAL A 253 -5.50 -0.88 -9.14
C VAL A 253 -5.72 0.40 -8.33
N ILE A 254 -5.17 0.44 -7.11
CA ILE A 254 -5.32 1.57 -6.18
C ILE A 254 -4.69 2.85 -6.72
N SER A 255 -3.58 2.77 -7.46
CA SER A 255 -2.88 3.96 -7.98
C SER A 255 -3.39 4.43 -9.33
N GLN A 256 -3.72 3.50 -10.25
CA GLN A 256 -4.01 3.85 -11.65
C GLN A 256 -5.51 3.98 -11.94
N PHE A 257 -6.38 3.35 -11.15
CA PHE A 257 -7.83 3.31 -11.38
C PHE A 257 -8.62 4.10 -10.35
N ASN A 258 -7.96 4.96 -9.57
CA ASN A 258 -8.58 5.79 -8.53
C ASN A 258 -9.40 6.98 -9.05
N ASN A 259 -9.84 6.95 -10.31
CA ASN A 259 -10.73 7.96 -10.86
C ASN A 259 -12.18 7.62 -10.52
N SER A 260 -12.98 8.64 -10.22
CA SER A 260 -14.32 8.55 -9.62
C SER A 260 -15.43 8.02 -10.54
N THR A 261 -15.12 7.17 -11.54
CA THR A 261 -16.17 6.53 -12.34
C THR A 261 -16.80 5.39 -11.53
N SER A 262 -18.11 5.20 -11.71
CA SER A 262 -18.89 4.23 -10.91
C SER A 262 -18.50 2.76 -11.16
N THR A 263 -17.84 2.47 -12.28
CA THR A 263 -17.47 1.11 -12.69
C THR A 263 -16.18 0.62 -12.01
N THR A 264 -15.13 1.44 -11.95
CA THR A 264 -13.83 1.03 -11.41
C THR A 264 -13.74 1.16 -9.89
N ILE A 265 -14.56 2.02 -9.26
CA ILE A 265 -14.55 2.22 -7.80
C ILE A 265 -14.79 0.94 -7.00
N ARG A 266 -15.58 0.00 -7.55
CA ARG A 266 -15.80 -1.32 -6.93
C ARG A 266 -14.51 -2.13 -6.88
N GLN A 267 -13.73 -2.12 -7.96
CA GLN A 267 -12.46 -2.85 -8.03
C GLN A 267 -11.39 -2.17 -7.17
N VAL A 268 -11.36 -0.84 -7.11
CA VAL A 268 -10.48 -0.10 -6.18
C VAL A 268 -10.78 -0.49 -4.74
N SER A 269 -12.06 -0.49 -4.32
CA SER A 269 -12.44 -0.91 -2.96
C SER A 269 -12.06 -2.37 -2.67
N ARG A 270 -12.28 -3.28 -3.63
CA ARG A 270 -11.87 -4.70 -3.49
C ARG A 270 -10.35 -4.83 -3.39
N ALA A 271 -9.57 -4.07 -4.16
CA ALA A 271 -8.12 -4.06 -4.12
C ALA A 271 -7.59 -3.49 -2.79
N GLN A 272 -8.19 -2.42 -2.27
CA GLN A 272 -7.87 -1.88 -0.94
C GLN A 272 -8.08 -2.92 0.17
N GLN A 273 -9.23 -3.61 0.15
CA GLN A 273 -9.49 -4.70 1.10
C GLN A 273 -8.51 -5.87 0.92
N GLY A 274 -8.16 -6.20 -0.32
CA GLY A 274 -7.16 -7.22 -0.66
C GLY A 274 -5.76 -6.88 -0.14
N ASP A 275 -5.32 -5.63 -0.31
CA ASP A 275 -4.03 -5.13 0.18
C ASP A 275 -3.95 -5.19 1.71
N ILE A 276 -5.00 -4.72 2.40
CA ILE A 276 -5.10 -4.83 3.86
C ILE A 276 -4.99 -6.29 4.30
N ARG A 277 -5.77 -7.21 3.69
CA ARG A 277 -5.74 -8.64 4.03
C ARG A 277 -4.36 -9.26 3.79
N ALA A 278 -3.71 -8.95 2.67
CA ALA A 278 -2.37 -9.44 2.35
C ALA A 278 -1.32 -8.97 3.36
N ARG A 279 -1.36 -7.68 3.76
CA ARG A 279 -0.46 -7.16 4.78
C ARG A 279 -0.70 -7.78 6.15
N ILE A 280 -1.96 -7.93 6.55
CA ILE A 280 -2.31 -8.58 7.82
C ILE A 280 -1.80 -10.04 7.83
N ALA A 281 -2.04 -10.78 6.75
CA ALA A 281 -1.60 -12.16 6.63
C ALA A 281 -0.06 -12.28 6.63
N LEU A 282 0.65 -11.36 5.98
CA LEU A 282 2.10 -11.27 6.04
C LEU A 282 2.59 -11.00 7.47
N GLY A 283 1.99 -10.04 8.19
CA GLY A 283 2.35 -9.74 9.57
C GLY A 283 2.11 -10.94 10.49
N GLN A 284 1.01 -11.67 10.31
CA GLN A 284 0.73 -12.93 11.03
C GLN A 284 1.75 -14.03 10.70
N GLN A 285 2.14 -14.20 9.43
CA GLN A 285 3.20 -15.12 9.03
C GLN A 285 4.53 -14.78 9.72
N LYS A 286 4.86 -13.48 9.82
CA LYS A 286 6.05 -13.00 10.53
C LYS A 286 5.98 -13.31 12.03
N MET A 287 4.82 -13.15 12.66
CA MET A 287 4.63 -13.57 14.06
C MET A 287 4.83 -15.08 14.24
N GLN A 288 4.30 -15.91 13.35
CA GLN A 288 4.50 -17.37 13.39
C GLN A 288 5.97 -17.76 13.23
N ALA A 289 6.71 -17.01 12.42
CA ALA A 289 8.17 -17.17 12.26
C ALA A 289 8.99 -16.56 13.41
N GLN A 290 8.34 -16.02 14.45
CA GLN A 290 8.98 -15.29 15.57
C GLN A 290 9.80 -14.06 15.14
N ASP A 291 9.56 -13.55 13.93
CA ASP A 291 10.13 -12.32 13.39
C ASP A 291 9.26 -11.12 13.81
N TYR A 292 9.18 -10.90 15.12
CA TYR A 292 8.25 -9.92 15.72
C TYR A 292 8.55 -8.48 15.31
N ALA A 293 9.83 -8.14 15.09
CA ALA A 293 10.23 -6.81 14.63
C ALA A 293 9.66 -6.50 13.22
N SER A 294 9.74 -7.46 12.30
CA SER A 294 9.14 -7.31 10.97
C SER A 294 7.61 -7.32 11.04
N ALA A 295 7.02 -8.15 11.90
CA ALA A 295 5.57 -8.20 12.08
C ALA A 295 5.00 -6.84 12.52
N VAL A 296 5.61 -6.23 13.55
CA VAL A 296 5.24 -4.90 14.03
C VAL A 296 5.33 -3.86 12.92
N THR A 297 6.40 -3.88 12.12
CA THR A 297 6.58 -2.94 11.01
C THR A 297 5.45 -3.06 9.99
N VAL A 298 5.09 -4.29 9.60
CA VAL A 298 4.00 -4.55 8.64
C VAL A 298 2.66 -4.06 9.18
N PHE A 299 2.35 -4.30 10.46
CA PHE A 299 1.10 -3.84 11.05
C PHE A 299 1.04 -2.32 11.22
N ASP A 300 2.17 -1.70 11.59
CA ASP A 300 2.29 -0.25 11.65
C ASP A 300 2.08 0.39 10.26
N ASP A 301 2.55 -0.24 9.19
CA ASP A 301 2.27 0.21 7.82
C ASP A 301 0.78 0.16 7.49
N VAL A 302 0.08 -0.91 7.88
CA VAL A 302 -1.37 -1.03 7.68
C VAL A 302 -2.12 0.11 8.38
N SER A 303 -1.75 0.45 9.61
CA SER A 303 -2.38 1.53 10.36
C SER A 303 -2.22 2.93 9.74
N ARG A 304 -1.25 3.09 8.82
CA ARG A 304 -1.00 4.35 8.10
C ARG A 304 -1.68 4.42 6.73
N LEU A 305 -2.33 3.35 6.27
CA LEU A 305 -3.03 3.35 4.98
C LEU A 305 -4.23 4.30 5.04
N SER A 306 -4.35 5.18 4.05
CA SER A 306 -5.45 6.17 3.98
C SER A 306 -6.84 5.56 3.83
N TYR A 307 -6.91 4.29 3.45
CA TYR A 307 -8.14 3.51 3.27
C TYR A 307 -8.32 2.41 4.33
N CYS A 308 -7.53 2.42 5.41
CA CYS A 308 -7.80 1.61 6.60
C CYS A 308 -8.84 2.33 7.46
N ASP A 309 -10.08 1.84 7.44
CA ASP A 309 -11.18 2.38 8.22
C ASP A 309 -11.12 1.95 9.70
N VAL A 310 -12.13 2.34 10.49
CA VAL A 310 -12.22 1.99 11.91
C VAL A 310 -12.28 0.48 12.14
N GLY A 311 -12.89 -0.28 11.23
CA GLY A 311 -12.95 -1.74 11.32
C GLY A 311 -11.58 -2.38 11.10
N CYS A 312 -10.86 -1.91 10.08
CA CYS A 312 -9.46 -2.27 9.83
C CYS A 312 -8.57 -1.94 11.02
N LEU A 313 -8.70 -0.74 11.60
CA LEU A 313 -7.93 -0.30 12.77
C LEU A 313 -8.24 -1.16 14.02
N ALA A 314 -9.50 -1.53 14.25
CA ALA A 314 -9.86 -2.41 15.35
C ALA A 314 -9.22 -3.80 15.21
N GLN A 315 -9.22 -4.35 13.99
CA GLN A 315 -8.58 -5.63 13.70
C GLN A 315 -7.06 -5.57 13.90
N ILE A 316 -6.40 -4.53 13.38
CA ILE A 316 -4.93 -4.42 13.44
C ILE A 316 -4.41 -4.10 14.84
N ASN A 317 -5.12 -3.29 15.62
CA ASN A 317 -4.71 -2.92 16.98
C ASN A 317 -4.59 -4.16 17.89
N THR A 318 -5.47 -5.14 17.71
CA THR A 318 -5.41 -6.42 18.45
C THR A 318 -4.11 -7.16 18.12
N LEU A 319 -3.78 -7.27 16.82
CA LEU A 319 -2.57 -7.96 16.37
C LEU A 319 -1.29 -7.20 16.72
N GLN A 320 -1.32 -5.87 16.67
CA GLN A 320 -0.19 -5.01 17.06
C GLN A 320 0.13 -5.18 18.54
N ALA A 321 -0.86 -5.14 19.43
CA ALA A 321 -0.65 -5.33 20.86
C ALA A 321 0.08 -6.65 21.14
N THR A 322 -0.39 -7.75 20.54
CA THR A 322 0.26 -9.07 20.65
C THR A 322 1.67 -9.08 20.06
N ALA A 323 1.89 -8.45 18.90
CA ALA A 323 3.19 -8.40 18.25
C ALA A 323 4.22 -7.59 19.04
N TYR A 324 3.84 -6.42 19.58
CA TYR A 324 4.70 -5.61 20.44
C TYR A 324 4.99 -6.32 21.78
N TYR A 325 4.02 -7.00 22.39
CA TYR A 325 4.25 -7.81 23.58
C TYR A 325 5.28 -8.92 23.31
N ASN A 326 5.10 -9.68 22.23
CA ASN A 326 6.02 -10.76 21.87
C ASN A 326 7.42 -10.24 21.48
N LEU A 327 7.50 -9.07 20.85
CA LEU A 327 8.78 -8.39 20.59
C LEU A 327 9.49 -8.02 21.91
N GLY A 328 8.73 -7.52 22.88
CA GLY A 328 9.23 -7.20 24.22
C GLY A 328 9.76 -8.44 24.94
N GLU A 329 8.98 -9.52 24.96
CA GLU A 329 9.36 -10.81 25.55
C GLU A 329 10.61 -11.41 24.88
N ALA A 330 10.66 -11.45 23.55
CA ALA A 330 11.82 -11.95 22.82
C ALA A 330 13.07 -11.11 23.08
N SER A 331 12.92 -9.80 23.26
CA SER A 331 14.03 -8.89 23.60
C SER A 331 14.49 -9.09 25.04
N LEU A 332 13.55 -9.28 25.98
CA LEU A 332 13.83 -9.57 27.38
C LEU A 332 14.61 -10.89 27.54
N GLN A 333 14.21 -11.94 26.83
CA GLN A 333 14.92 -13.23 26.82
C GLN A 333 16.35 -13.11 26.28
N LYS A 334 16.57 -12.21 25.31
CA LYS A 334 17.89 -11.90 24.75
C LYS A 334 18.68 -10.88 25.59
N GLN A 335 18.14 -10.42 26.71
CA GLN A 335 18.71 -9.38 27.59
C GLN A 335 18.97 -8.04 26.86
N VAL A 336 18.21 -7.77 25.80
CA VAL A 336 18.21 -6.47 25.11
C VAL A 336 17.16 -5.60 25.79
N TYR A 337 17.47 -5.16 27.02
CA TYR A 337 16.48 -4.57 27.91
C TYR A 337 15.88 -3.26 27.41
N ASP A 338 16.67 -2.39 26.77
CA ASP A 338 16.17 -1.14 26.17
C ASP A 338 15.06 -1.41 25.13
N ALA A 339 15.26 -2.42 24.27
CA ALA A 339 14.28 -2.80 23.26
C ALA A 339 13.04 -3.45 23.89
N ALA A 340 13.22 -4.26 24.94
CA ALA A 340 12.12 -4.85 25.68
C ALA A 340 11.22 -3.79 26.32
N VAL A 341 11.83 -2.85 27.05
CA VAL A 341 11.14 -1.72 27.70
C VAL A 341 10.40 -0.88 26.66
N SER A 342 11.04 -0.55 25.53
CA SER A 342 10.40 0.24 24.47
C SER A 342 9.18 -0.46 23.84
N ALA A 343 9.26 -1.77 23.63
CA ALA A 343 8.14 -2.55 23.10
C ALA A 343 6.98 -2.63 24.10
N PHE A 344 7.27 -2.91 25.37
CA PHE A 344 6.25 -2.94 26.43
C PHE A 344 5.60 -1.58 26.69
N ASP A 345 6.38 -0.49 26.68
CA ASP A 345 5.84 0.87 26.77
C ASP A 345 4.89 1.17 25.62
N THR A 346 5.18 0.65 24.43
CA THR A 346 4.26 0.79 23.28
C THR A 346 2.93 0.08 23.53
N VAL A 347 2.94 -1.11 24.15
CA VAL A 347 1.71 -1.81 24.56
C VAL A 347 0.91 -0.99 25.56
N LEU A 348 1.55 -0.50 26.63
CA LEU A 348 0.87 0.28 27.66
C LEU A 348 0.30 1.60 27.15
N THR A 349 1.00 2.27 26.24
CA THR A 349 0.63 3.60 25.76
C THR A 349 -0.37 3.57 24.61
N LYS A 350 -0.17 2.69 23.61
CA LYS A 350 -1.03 2.62 22.42
C LYS A 350 -2.20 1.65 22.58
N PHE A 351 -2.05 0.61 23.41
CA PHE A 351 -3.02 -0.47 23.55
C PHE A 351 -3.41 -0.73 25.01
N PRO A 352 -3.79 0.30 25.80
CA PRO A 352 -4.00 0.17 27.25
C PRO A 352 -5.12 -0.81 27.65
N ASN A 353 -6.05 -1.09 26.73
CA ASN A 353 -7.17 -2.01 26.96
C ASN A 353 -6.90 -3.44 26.46
N ALA A 354 -5.75 -3.70 25.83
CA ALA A 354 -5.41 -5.02 25.33
C ALA A 354 -5.16 -6.00 26.49
N PRO A 355 -5.50 -7.30 26.35
CA PRO A 355 -5.20 -8.32 27.35
C PRO A 355 -3.73 -8.34 27.79
N GLU A 356 -2.81 -8.14 26.83
CA GLU A 356 -1.37 -8.10 27.03
C GLU A 356 -0.93 -6.98 27.98
N ALA A 357 -1.63 -5.84 27.97
CA ALA A 357 -1.34 -4.71 28.87
C ALA A 357 -1.46 -5.11 30.35
N LYS A 358 -2.37 -6.05 30.66
CA LYS A 358 -2.55 -6.58 32.03
C LYS A 358 -1.50 -7.63 32.39
N GLN A 359 -0.96 -8.33 31.40
CA GLN A 359 -0.02 -9.43 31.60
C GLN A 359 1.42 -8.93 31.75
N LEU A 360 1.77 -7.83 31.08
CA LEU A 360 3.16 -7.36 31.00
C LEU A 360 3.73 -6.75 32.28
N HIS A 361 2.91 -6.48 33.32
CA HIS A 361 3.36 -5.80 34.54
C HIS A 361 4.62 -6.42 35.15
N GLY A 362 4.64 -7.74 35.27
CA GLY A 362 5.80 -8.47 35.80
C GLY A 362 7.00 -8.47 34.84
N ASP A 363 6.77 -8.58 33.53
CA ASP A 363 7.85 -8.67 32.54
C ASP A 363 8.50 -7.30 32.30
N MET A 364 7.73 -6.22 32.36
CA MET A 364 8.23 -4.85 32.36
C MET A 364 9.08 -4.56 33.60
N ALA A 365 8.67 -5.03 34.78
CA ALA A 365 9.47 -4.89 35.99
C ALA A 365 10.85 -5.58 35.86
N LYS A 366 10.89 -6.80 35.32
CA LYS A 366 12.15 -7.51 35.01
C LYS A 366 12.99 -6.75 33.98
N ALA A 367 12.38 -6.25 32.91
CA ALA A 367 13.06 -5.51 31.86
C ALA A 367 13.69 -4.22 32.37
N LEU A 368 12.95 -3.44 33.16
CA LEU A 368 13.45 -2.22 33.82
C LEU A 368 14.59 -2.52 34.80
N LEU A 369 14.50 -3.61 35.56
CA LEU A 369 15.57 -3.99 36.50
C LEU A 369 16.86 -4.33 35.73
N GLY A 370 16.74 -5.16 34.68
CA GLY A 370 17.87 -5.51 33.81
C GLY A 370 18.49 -4.30 33.13
N GLN A 371 17.66 -3.40 32.58
CA GLN A 371 18.09 -2.14 31.99
C GLN A 371 18.85 -1.27 33.01
N GLY A 372 18.26 -1.10 34.20
CA GLY A 372 18.86 -0.33 35.28
C GLY A 372 20.21 -0.92 35.72
N GLN A 373 20.30 -2.24 35.88
CA GLN A 373 21.55 -2.92 36.25
C GLN A 373 22.63 -2.75 35.18
N GLN A 374 22.28 -2.88 33.90
CA GLN A 374 23.20 -2.66 32.79
C GLN A 374 23.73 -1.21 32.81
N LEU A 375 22.82 -0.23 32.86
CA LEU A 375 23.18 1.19 32.93
C LEU A 375 24.01 1.52 34.17
N ARG A 376 23.79 0.84 35.30
CA ARG A 376 24.57 1.05 36.52
C ARG A 376 26.06 0.79 36.31
N THR A 377 26.40 -0.15 35.42
CA THR A 377 27.80 -0.52 35.11
C THR A 377 28.46 0.41 34.09
N THR A 378 27.69 1.03 33.20
CA THR A 378 28.22 1.87 32.11
C THR A 378 28.13 3.37 32.42
N THR A 379 26.97 3.81 32.91
CA THR A 379 26.58 5.20 33.11
C THR A 379 25.63 5.27 34.30
N CYS A 380 26.18 5.18 35.51
CA CYS A 380 25.39 5.00 36.73
C CYS A 380 24.29 6.05 36.93
N SER A 381 24.55 7.32 36.58
CA SER A 381 23.53 8.38 36.64
C SER A 381 22.28 8.11 35.80
N SER A 382 22.42 7.38 34.69
CA SER A 382 21.31 6.99 33.81
C SER A 382 20.47 5.84 34.39
N ALA A 383 21.00 5.07 35.34
CA ALA A 383 20.26 3.99 35.99
C ALA A 383 19.24 4.52 37.01
N THR A 384 19.53 5.64 37.67
CA THR A 384 18.67 6.24 38.70
C THR A 384 17.22 6.45 38.25
N PRO A 385 16.91 7.13 37.12
CA PRO A 385 15.52 7.30 36.70
C PRO A 385 14.81 5.97 36.39
N ILE A 386 15.53 4.96 35.89
CA ILE A 386 14.97 3.62 35.60
C ILE A 386 14.58 2.91 36.90
N TYR A 387 15.48 2.90 37.88
CA TYR A 387 15.20 2.36 39.21
C TYR A 387 14.07 3.10 39.92
N GLN A 388 14.01 4.43 39.81
CA GLN A 388 12.94 5.24 40.38
C GLN A 388 11.58 4.90 39.76
N ARG A 389 11.52 4.73 38.44
CA ARG A 389 10.32 4.27 37.74
C ARG A 389 9.91 2.89 38.24
N LEU A 390 10.84 1.94 38.26
CA LEU A 390 10.62 0.57 38.71
C LEU A 390 10.09 0.51 40.16
N ALA A 391 10.72 1.24 41.08
CA ALA A 391 10.32 1.31 42.48
C ALA A 391 8.99 2.05 42.70
N LYS A 392 8.60 2.97 41.81
CA LYS A 392 7.35 3.72 41.93
C LYS A 392 6.17 2.98 41.32
N GLU A 393 6.31 2.54 40.07
CA GLU A 393 5.23 1.99 39.25
C GLU A 393 5.01 0.49 39.48
N TYR A 394 6.04 -0.25 39.91
CA TYR A 394 6.01 -1.71 40.03
C TYR A 394 6.40 -2.19 41.44
N ASN A 395 6.11 -1.38 42.47
CA ASN A 395 6.52 -1.63 43.86
C ASN A 395 5.95 -2.92 44.47
N ASP A 396 4.89 -3.46 43.87
CA ASP A 396 4.23 -4.70 44.27
C ASP A 396 5.04 -5.94 43.85
N THR A 397 5.85 -5.81 42.79
CA THR A 397 6.71 -6.87 42.26
C THR A 397 7.98 -7.07 43.10
N SER A 398 8.63 -8.25 42.99
CA SER A 398 9.93 -8.50 43.62
C SER A 398 11.03 -7.57 43.07
N ASP A 399 10.97 -7.26 41.78
CA ASP A 399 11.96 -6.44 41.09
C ASP A 399 11.82 -4.96 41.49
N GLY A 400 10.59 -4.47 41.65
CA GLY A 400 10.30 -3.15 42.20
C GLY A 400 10.80 -2.98 43.63
N LYS A 401 10.61 -3.99 44.48
CA LYS A 401 11.15 -3.99 45.85
C LYS A 401 12.68 -4.00 45.85
N THR A 402 13.29 -4.80 44.98
CA THR A 402 14.75 -4.82 44.79
C THR A 402 15.26 -3.44 44.38
N ALA A 403 14.59 -2.79 43.43
CA ALA A 403 14.94 -1.44 43.01
C ALA A 403 14.81 -0.41 44.15
N GLN A 404 13.77 -0.52 44.97
CA GLN A 404 13.59 0.35 46.12
C GLN A 404 14.68 0.14 47.18
N THR A 405 15.11 -1.11 47.41
CA THR A 405 16.23 -1.43 48.30
C THR A 405 17.54 -0.85 47.76
N ASP A 406 17.84 -1.07 46.48
CA ASP A 406 19.04 -0.55 45.81
C ASP A 406 19.07 0.98 45.83
N LEU A 407 17.93 1.64 45.56
CA LEU A 407 17.81 3.09 45.63
C LEU A 407 18.06 3.64 47.02
N ASN A 408 17.82 2.87 48.09
CA ASN A 408 18.04 3.30 49.47
C ASN A 408 19.41 2.87 50.02
N ALA A 409 20.16 2.08 49.26
CA ALA A 409 21.45 1.56 49.68
C ALA A 409 22.46 2.72 49.90
N PRO A 410 23.21 2.69 51.01
CA PRO A 410 24.33 3.61 51.20
C PRO A 410 25.38 3.47 50.09
N GLN A 411 26.10 4.55 49.80
CA GLN A 411 27.09 4.62 48.73
C GLN A 411 28.48 4.92 49.27
N ASP A 412 29.51 4.49 48.55
CA ASP A 412 30.87 4.83 48.88
C ASP A 412 31.19 6.25 48.43
N VAL A 413 31.97 6.97 49.24
CA VAL A 413 32.52 8.29 48.92
C VAL A 413 34.03 8.15 48.80
N THR A 414 34.56 8.43 47.62
CA THR A 414 35.99 8.37 47.32
C THR A 414 36.53 9.76 47.02
N GLY A 415 37.85 9.90 47.09
CA GLY A 415 38.53 11.09 46.63
C GLY A 415 40.02 11.02 46.93
N LYS A 416 40.69 12.14 46.70
CA LYS A 416 42.11 12.32 47.01
C LYS A 416 42.31 13.58 47.84
N PHE A 417 42.95 13.44 48.97
CA PHE A 417 43.37 14.55 49.82
C PHE A 417 44.79 15.00 49.47
N GLU A 418 44.97 16.30 49.23
CA GLU A 418 46.27 16.94 49.03
C GLU A 418 46.59 17.85 50.22
N ASN A 419 47.60 17.46 50.99
CA ASN A 419 48.10 18.32 52.05
C ASN A 419 49.04 19.39 51.46
N ARG A 420 48.56 20.64 51.42
CA ARG A 420 49.28 21.79 50.87
C ARG A 420 49.93 22.65 51.95
N THR A 421 49.68 22.40 53.23
CA THR A 421 50.39 23.07 54.33
C THR A 421 51.34 22.08 55.02
N PRO A 422 52.67 22.25 54.91
CA PRO A 422 53.63 21.27 55.45
C PRO A 422 53.58 21.10 56.97
N ALA A 423 53.03 22.08 57.69
CA ALA A 423 53.09 22.15 59.15
C ALA A 423 52.20 21.12 59.86
N THR A 424 51.08 20.74 59.24
CA THR A 424 50.09 19.85 59.87
C THR A 424 49.87 18.63 59.00
N LYS A 425 50.11 17.42 59.53
CA LYS A 425 49.85 16.18 58.81
C LYS A 425 48.45 15.66 59.14
N TYR A 426 47.58 15.67 58.13
CA TYR A 426 46.25 15.05 58.23
C TYR A 426 46.33 13.57 57.86
N THR A 427 45.75 12.73 58.71
CA THR A 427 45.79 11.27 58.58
C THR A 427 44.41 10.66 58.35
N GLN A 428 43.34 11.42 58.61
CA GLN A 428 41.97 10.94 58.45
C GLN A 428 41.09 12.01 57.81
N ILE A 429 40.03 11.55 57.15
CA ILE A 429 38.99 12.38 56.59
C ILE A 429 37.63 11.85 57.02
N GLY A 430 36.66 12.75 57.17
CA GLY A 430 35.30 12.41 57.56
C GLY A 430 34.25 13.24 56.86
N LEU A 431 33.02 12.75 56.96
CA LEU A 431 31.81 13.40 56.43
C LEU A 431 30.89 13.77 57.58
N VAL A 432 30.45 15.02 57.58
CA VAL A 432 29.57 15.58 58.61
C VAL A 432 28.50 16.46 57.97
N GLN A 433 27.30 16.46 58.56
CA GLN A 433 26.22 17.34 58.14
C GLN A 433 26.24 18.62 58.98
N GLY A 434 25.82 19.74 58.39
CA GLY A 434 25.66 21.01 59.13
C GLY A 434 26.94 21.82 59.36
N LEU A 435 28.06 21.47 58.72
CA LEU A 435 29.26 22.33 58.73
C LEU A 435 28.95 23.72 58.18
N LYS A 436 29.45 24.74 58.86
CA LYS A 436 29.33 26.14 58.48
C LYS A 436 30.44 26.96 59.13
N ASN A 437 30.75 28.12 58.55
CA ASN A 437 31.66 29.07 59.19
C ASN A 437 31.12 29.51 60.56
N GLY A 438 32.02 29.71 61.53
CA GLY A 438 31.68 30.21 62.87
C GLY A 438 31.18 29.17 63.86
N ILE A 439 31.26 27.87 63.54
CA ILE A 439 31.11 26.81 64.56
C ILE A 439 32.25 26.91 65.58
N SER A 440 31.94 26.66 66.85
CA SER A 440 32.98 26.65 67.89
C SER A 440 33.87 25.41 67.76
N ASN A 441 35.14 25.48 68.19
CA ASN A 441 36.02 24.31 68.18
C ASN A 441 35.40 23.12 68.91
N ALA A 442 34.71 23.36 70.04
CA ALA A 442 34.04 22.30 70.79
C ALA A 442 32.91 21.62 69.98
N GLU A 443 32.12 22.41 69.25
CA GLU A 443 31.07 21.90 68.35
C GLU A 443 31.66 21.13 67.18
N GLU A 444 32.75 21.63 66.58
CA GLU A 444 33.44 20.98 65.48
C GLU A 444 34.03 19.62 65.88
N PHE A 445 34.74 19.56 67.02
CA PHE A 445 35.23 18.29 67.58
C PHE A 445 34.08 17.35 67.97
N ASN A 446 32.96 17.88 68.46
CA ASN A 446 31.78 17.05 68.74
C ASN A 446 31.18 16.47 67.46
N MET A 447 31.14 17.22 66.35
CA MET A 447 30.72 16.68 65.03
C MET A 447 31.69 15.59 64.55
N TRP A 448 32.99 15.81 64.68
CA TRP A 448 34.01 14.81 64.36
C TRP A 448 33.86 13.56 65.22
N ASP A 449 33.82 13.68 66.53
CA ASP A 449 33.78 12.52 67.44
C ASP A 449 32.50 11.69 67.23
N ASN A 450 31.37 12.33 66.89
CA ASN A 450 30.09 11.64 66.67
C ASN A 450 29.83 11.11 65.25
N THR A 451 30.58 11.51 64.22
CA THR A 451 30.34 10.95 62.88
C THR A 451 30.83 9.52 62.76
N SER A 452 30.00 8.65 62.17
CA SER A 452 30.37 7.27 61.80
C SER A 452 31.07 7.19 60.44
N TYR A 453 31.15 8.29 59.69
CA TYR A 453 31.71 8.33 58.35
C TYR A 453 33.14 8.89 58.37
N LYS A 454 34.09 8.03 58.73
CA LYS A 454 35.53 8.34 58.79
C LYS A 454 36.33 7.33 57.98
N SER A 455 37.43 7.77 57.40
CA SER A 455 38.41 6.91 56.73
C SER A 455 39.82 7.45 56.97
N ASP A 456 40.80 6.55 56.99
CA ASP A 456 42.19 6.95 56.90
C ASP A 456 42.50 7.51 55.50
N ILE A 457 43.41 8.48 55.47
CA ILE A 457 44.02 9.02 54.26
C ILE A 457 45.26 8.18 53.97
N GLN A 458 45.28 7.51 52.81
CA GLN A 458 46.39 6.67 52.38
C GLN A 458 47.63 7.51 52.05
N ASN A 459 48.79 6.85 51.93
CA ASN A 459 50.05 7.53 51.61
C ASN A 459 50.04 8.29 50.27
N ASP A 460 49.19 7.87 49.32
CA ASP A 460 48.98 8.56 48.02
C ASP A 460 47.89 9.64 48.07
N GLY A 461 47.36 9.92 49.26
CA GLY A 461 46.28 10.86 49.53
C GLY A 461 44.88 10.28 49.33
N LYS A 462 44.73 9.06 48.79
CA LYS A 462 43.40 8.51 48.54
C LYS A 462 42.66 8.15 49.82
N PHE A 463 41.35 8.23 49.77
CA PHE A 463 40.47 7.79 50.84
C PHE A 463 39.21 7.14 50.29
N VAL A 464 38.58 6.29 51.10
CA VAL A 464 37.31 5.63 50.77
C VAL A 464 36.46 5.54 52.04
N ILE A 465 35.40 6.34 52.09
CA ILE A 465 34.42 6.28 53.18
C ILE A 465 33.29 5.37 52.73
N LYS A 466 33.16 4.21 53.37
CA LYS A 466 32.23 3.16 52.98
C LYS A 466 30.81 3.41 53.51
N ALA A 467 29.83 2.99 52.73
CA ALA A 467 28.42 2.92 53.15
C ALA A 467 27.85 4.22 53.74
N VAL A 468 28.07 5.34 53.06
CA VAL A 468 27.53 6.65 53.43
C VAL A 468 26.06 6.72 53.02
N ARG A 469 25.17 7.00 53.97
CA ARG A 469 23.75 7.19 53.65
C ARG A 469 23.58 8.41 52.75
N GLN A 470 22.55 8.39 51.92
CA GLN A 470 22.22 9.51 51.05
C GLN A 470 22.05 10.82 51.83
N GLY A 471 22.51 11.91 51.22
CA GLY A 471 22.48 13.25 51.82
C GLY A 471 23.63 14.13 51.37
N SER A 472 23.64 15.36 51.90
CA SER A 472 24.69 16.35 51.65
C SER A 472 25.62 16.42 52.86
N TYR A 473 26.92 16.20 52.64
CA TYR A 473 27.92 16.18 53.71
C TYR A 473 29.09 17.10 53.39
N GLY A 474 29.51 17.92 54.35
CA GLY A 474 30.77 18.64 54.24
C GLY A 474 31.94 17.72 54.60
N LEU A 475 33.08 17.95 53.96
CA LEU A 475 34.32 17.22 54.23
C LEU A 475 35.12 17.92 55.33
N ILE A 476 35.62 17.12 56.27
CA ILE A 476 36.47 17.57 57.38
C ILE A 476 37.67 16.62 57.50
N TRP A 477 38.85 17.16 57.81
CA TRP A 477 40.06 16.35 57.96
C TRP A 477 40.68 16.51 59.34
N TYR A 478 41.28 15.42 59.80
CA TYR A 478 41.80 15.26 61.14
C TYR A 478 43.28 14.89 61.11
N GLY A 479 44.03 15.57 61.97
CA GLY A 479 45.46 15.33 62.18
C GLY A 479 45.75 15.36 63.68
N GLN A 480 46.80 14.65 64.08
CA GLN A 480 47.25 14.67 65.46
C GLN A 480 48.77 14.60 65.48
N ASP A 481 49.39 15.52 66.22
CA ASP A 481 50.80 15.43 66.60
C ASP A 481 50.94 14.84 68.03
N SER A 482 52.12 14.94 68.63
CA SER A 482 52.39 14.36 69.95
C SER A 482 51.45 14.84 71.06
N THR A 483 50.83 16.02 70.94
CA THR A 483 50.03 16.61 72.02
C THR A 483 48.74 17.31 71.58
N THR A 484 48.58 17.56 70.29
CA THR A 484 47.55 18.46 69.75
C THR A 484 46.73 17.75 68.68
N ARG A 485 45.41 17.84 68.82
CA ARG A 485 44.45 17.41 67.79
C ARG A 485 44.14 18.61 66.89
N TYR A 486 44.14 18.38 65.59
CA TYR A 486 43.81 19.37 64.57
C TYR A 486 42.60 18.88 63.79
N LEU A 487 41.66 19.79 63.57
CA LEU A 487 40.46 19.57 62.80
C LEU A 487 40.29 20.79 61.89
N GLU A 488 40.06 20.56 60.61
CA GLU A 488 39.93 21.64 59.65
C GLU A 488 38.98 21.25 58.52
N PHE A 489 38.28 22.25 57.99
CA PHE A 489 37.51 22.19 56.76
C PHE A 489 37.60 23.55 56.04
N ILE A 490 37.51 23.54 54.71
CA ILE A 490 37.48 24.77 53.91
C ILE A 490 36.03 25.19 53.68
N TYR A 491 35.75 26.49 53.83
CA TYR A 491 34.45 27.09 53.55
C TYR A 491 34.58 28.31 52.64
N ASN A 492 33.49 28.63 51.94
CA ASN A 492 33.37 29.84 51.16
C ASN A 492 33.05 31.03 52.08
N LYS A 493 33.91 32.06 52.07
CA LYS A 493 33.79 33.24 52.94
C LYS A 493 32.47 34.00 52.77
N ASN A 494 31.87 33.95 51.58
CA ASN A 494 30.64 34.68 51.28
C ASN A 494 29.39 33.89 51.69
N THR A 495 29.38 32.57 51.45
CA THR A 495 28.18 31.75 51.72
C THR A 495 28.19 31.10 53.09
N THR A 496 29.33 31.10 53.78
CA THR A 496 29.58 30.37 55.04
C THR A 496 29.45 28.85 54.94
N LEU A 497 29.24 28.30 53.74
CA LEU A 497 29.07 26.87 53.49
C LEU A 497 30.42 26.20 53.19
N PRO A 498 30.57 24.88 53.45
CA PRO A 498 31.77 24.14 53.10
C PRO A 498 32.04 24.21 51.59
N THR A 499 33.31 24.37 51.22
CA THR A 499 33.74 24.38 49.82
C THR A 499 33.69 22.97 49.23
N TYR A 500 34.09 21.97 50.02
CA TYR A 500 34.03 20.57 49.62
C TYR A 500 32.80 19.91 50.23
N VAL A 501 31.89 19.48 49.37
CA VAL A 501 30.64 18.82 49.76
C VAL A 501 30.47 17.53 48.96
N ALA A 502 30.26 16.42 49.65
CA ALA A 502 29.83 15.16 49.05
C ALA A 502 28.29 15.15 48.95
N GLN A 503 27.77 15.14 47.72
CA GLN A 503 26.36 14.93 47.45
C GLN A 503 26.10 13.44 47.20
N VAL A 504 25.82 12.71 48.27
CA VAL A 504 25.62 11.26 48.20
C VAL A 504 24.19 10.98 47.72
N GLY A 505 24.08 10.64 46.43
CA GLY A 505 22.82 10.23 45.79
C GLY A 505 22.59 8.71 45.84
N PRO A 506 21.47 8.22 45.27
CA PRO A 506 21.19 6.79 45.19
C PRO A 506 22.09 6.08 44.15
N LEU A 507 22.27 4.77 44.32
CA LEU A 507 22.93 3.80 43.40
C LEU A 507 24.41 3.98 43.10
N CYS A 508 24.90 5.22 43.06
CA CYS A 508 26.21 5.55 42.53
C CYS A 508 27.16 5.99 43.64
N SER A 509 28.34 5.38 43.68
CA SER A 509 29.45 5.92 44.46
C SER A 509 29.83 7.30 43.92
N ILE A 510 30.23 8.20 44.81
CA ILE A 510 30.65 9.55 44.47
C ILE A 510 32.15 9.70 44.65
N ASP A 511 32.81 10.22 43.62
CA ASP A 511 34.18 10.72 43.73
C ASP A 511 34.11 12.24 43.91
N VAL A 512 34.54 12.74 45.06
CA VAL A 512 34.60 14.19 45.34
C VAL A 512 35.81 14.85 44.66
N GLY A 513 36.63 14.07 43.95
CA GLY A 513 37.83 14.54 43.28
C GLY A 513 38.98 14.81 44.25
N THR A 514 39.78 15.81 43.91
CA THR A 514 40.90 16.24 44.75
C THR A 514 40.47 17.37 45.67
N VAL A 515 40.67 17.19 46.96
CA VAL A 515 40.38 18.17 48.01
C VAL A 515 41.66 18.52 48.76
N SER A 516 41.78 19.75 49.26
CA SER A 516 42.98 20.20 49.98
C SER A 516 42.65 21.08 51.18
N ASN A 517 43.61 21.17 52.10
CA ASN A 517 43.54 22.10 53.22
C ASN A 517 43.92 23.55 52.86
N LEU A 518 43.89 23.88 51.58
CA LEU A 518 44.05 25.22 51.07
C LEU A 518 42.97 25.43 50.00
N ALA A 519 42.24 26.54 50.11
CA ALA A 519 41.13 26.90 49.24
C ALA A 519 41.55 27.22 47.80
#